data_AF-A0A321LL96-F1
#
_entry.id   AF-A0A321LL96-F1
#
_cell.length_a   1.000
_cell.length_b   1.000
_cell.length_c   1.000
_cell.angle_alpha   90.00
_cell.angle_beta   90.00
_cell.angle_gamma   90.00
#
_symmetry.space_group_name_H-M   'P 1'
#
loop_
_entity.id
_entity.type
_entity.pdbx_description
1 polymer ?
#
loop_
_entity_poly.entity_id
_entity_poly.type
_entity_poly.pdbx_seq_one_letter_code
_entity_poly.pdbx_strand_id
1 'polypeptide(L)'
;MGSKTISRRRFFIESCAGVSSAWLLSNVLDIPFAQEHAHQAALSPTPTKLEFLSPEQAAEIEAIAAQIIPTDETPGAREARVIYFIDRALATFASDDRPAVMKGLDDLQSRVRKRFKNSGKFSELKSKQQIEVLKSIEKGSFFELIRTMTVCGMFADPSYGGNYNEIGWKMVGFSDDFAFEPPFGFYDQESEAK
;
A
#
# COMPACT_ATOMS: atom_id res chain seq x y z
N MET A 1 -35.84 11.88 -12.84
CA MET A 1 -34.89 11.40 -11.81
C MET A 1 -33.56 11.11 -12.51
N GLY A 2 -32.60 12.03 -12.44
CA GLY A 2 -31.29 11.87 -13.07
C GLY A 2 -30.31 11.23 -12.09
N SER A 3 -29.76 10.06 -12.43
CA SER A 3 -28.70 9.39 -11.68
C SER A 3 -27.43 10.27 -11.71
N LYS A 4 -26.98 10.75 -10.55
CA LYS A 4 -25.67 11.39 -10.42
C LYS A 4 -24.60 10.30 -10.44
N THR A 5 -23.92 10.13 -11.57
CA THR A 5 -22.74 9.27 -11.68
C THR A 5 -21.59 9.85 -10.86
N ILE A 6 -21.16 9.14 -9.82
CA ILE A 6 -20.01 9.48 -8.99
C ILE A 6 -18.73 9.23 -9.83
N SER A 7 -17.91 10.27 -10.00
CA SER A 7 -16.62 10.15 -10.69
C SER A 7 -15.61 9.34 -9.86
N ARG A 8 -14.77 8.54 -10.52
CA ARG A 8 -13.67 7.77 -9.89
C ARG A 8 -12.76 8.65 -9.02
N ARG A 9 -12.50 9.88 -9.46
CA ARG A 9 -11.72 10.88 -8.71
C ARG A 9 -12.40 11.29 -7.40
N ARG A 10 -13.73 11.42 -7.42
CA ARG A 10 -14.51 11.78 -6.25
C ARG A 10 -14.62 10.61 -5.28
N PHE A 11 -14.77 9.39 -5.80
CA PHE A 11 -14.70 8.17 -4.99
C PHE A 11 -13.34 8.02 -4.29
N PHE A 12 -12.24 8.33 -4.99
CA PHE A 12 -10.89 8.29 -4.41
C PHE A 12 -10.69 9.35 -3.30
N ILE A 13 -11.10 10.59 -3.52
CA ILE A 13 -11.03 11.67 -2.51
C ILE A 13 -11.89 11.35 -1.28
N GLU A 14 -13.10 10.83 -1.49
CA GLU A 14 -14.01 10.42 -0.40
C GLU A 14 -13.49 9.18 0.35
N SER A 15 -12.69 8.32 -0.30
CA SER A 15 -12.04 7.16 0.33
C SER A 15 -10.83 7.52 1.19
N CYS A 16 -10.11 8.61 0.87
CA CYS A 16 -8.97 9.09 1.66
C CYS A 16 -9.36 9.92 2.90
N ALA A 17 -10.61 10.36 3.01
CA ALA A 17 -11.11 11.12 4.16
C ALA A 17 -11.26 10.30 5.46
N GLY A 18 -10.91 9.00 5.43
CA GLY A 18 -10.94 8.11 6.60
C GLY A 18 -9.71 8.20 7.52
N VAL A 19 -8.63 8.89 7.12
CA VAL A 19 -7.53 9.21 8.05
C VAL A 19 -7.99 10.39 8.90
N SER A 20 -8.73 10.09 9.96
CA SER A 20 -9.23 11.10 10.89
C SER A 20 -8.10 11.95 11.44
N SER A 21 -8.30 13.28 11.50
CA SER A 21 -7.33 14.27 12.00
C SER A 21 -6.80 13.96 13.41
N ALA A 22 -7.50 13.13 14.18
CA ALA A 22 -7.06 12.61 15.47
C ALA A 22 -5.81 11.72 15.37
N TRP A 23 -5.66 10.90 14.33
CA TRP A 23 -4.48 10.04 14.16
C TRP A 23 -3.22 10.86 13.86
N LEU A 24 -3.37 11.93 13.06
CA LEU A 24 -2.27 12.85 12.76
C LEU A 24 -1.80 13.61 14.00
N LEU A 25 -2.73 14.08 14.85
CA LEU A 25 -2.39 14.78 16.10
C LEU A 25 -1.72 13.86 17.13
N SER A 26 -2.12 12.59 17.19
CA SER A 26 -1.54 11.63 18.15
C SER A 26 -0.13 11.17 17.79
N ASN A 27 0.29 11.29 16.52
CA ASN A 27 1.59 10.77 16.05
C ASN A 27 2.55 11.88 15.57
N VAL A 28 2.18 13.15 15.69
CA VAL A 28 2.92 14.29 15.09
C VAL A 28 4.39 14.40 15.53
N LEU A 29 4.72 13.89 16.72
CA LEU A 29 6.09 13.90 17.26
C LEU A 29 6.96 12.76 16.72
N ASP A 30 6.36 11.64 16.31
CA ASP A 30 7.07 10.48 15.74
C ASP A 30 7.27 10.59 14.23
N ILE A 31 6.47 11.43 13.56
CA ILE A 31 6.59 11.73 12.12
C ILE A 31 8.01 12.16 11.72
N PRO A 32 8.68 13.13 12.36
CA PRO A 32 10.01 13.58 11.93
C PRO A 32 11.08 12.49 12.08
N PHE A 33 11.02 11.65 13.12
CA PHE A 33 11.96 10.54 13.28
C PHE A 33 11.67 9.42 12.28
N ALA A 34 10.39 9.13 12.03
CA ALA A 34 9.96 8.22 10.98
C ALA A 34 10.38 8.72 9.59
N GLN A 35 10.37 10.03 9.35
CA GLN A 35 10.74 10.65 8.08
C GLN A 35 12.26 10.61 7.83
N GLU A 36 13.09 10.89 8.83
CA GLU A 36 14.56 10.79 8.68
C GLU A 36 15.02 9.34 8.48
N HIS A 37 14.49 8.40 9.28
CA HIS A 37 14.77 6.97 9.11
C HIS A 37 14.29 6.44 7.76
N ALA A 38 13.11 6.90 7.32
CA ALA A 38 12.60 6.59 6.01
C ALA A 38 13.57 7.13 4.93
N HIS A 39 14.02 8.39 5.04
CA HIS A 39 14.88 9.02 4.03
C HIS A 39 16.19 8.27 3.84
N GLN A 40 16.84 7.85 4.94
CA GLN A 40 18.06 7.03 4.89
C GLN A 40 17.80 5.62 4.32
N ALA A 41 16.61 5.05 4.59
CA ALA A 41 16.21 3.76 4.03
C ALA A 41 15.90 3.84 2.52
N ALA A 42 15.35 4.95 2.02
CA ALA A 42 15.11 5.20 0.59
C ALA A 42 16.39 5.10 -0.25
N LEU A 43 17.50 5.59 0.32
CA LEU A 43 18.80 5.73 -0.34
C LEU A 43 19.64 4.44 -0.30
N SER A 44 19.20 3.40 0.43
CA SER A 44 19.97 2.17 0.61
C SER A 44 19.67 1.14 -0.50
N PRO A 45 20.68 0.67 -1.27
CA PRO A 45 20.48 -0.29 -2.36
C PRO A 45 20.27 -1.74 -1.87
N THR A 46 20.51 -2.00 -0.59
CA THR A 46 20.37 -3.32 0.02
C THR A 46 18.89 -3.61 0.33
N PRO A 47 18.33 -4.77 -0.06
CA PRO A 47 16.98 -5.13 0.34
C PRO A 47 16.85 -5.03 1.86
N THR A 48 15.95 -4.17 2.33
CA THR A 48 15.67 -3.99 3.76
C THR A 48 15.34 -5.36 4.35
N LYS A 49 16.04 -5.76 5.42
CA LYS A 49 15.71 -7.00 6.12
C LYS A 49 14.31 -6.83 6.72
N LEU A 50 13.46 -7.84 6.64
CA LEU A 50 12.18 -7.85 7.36
C LEU A 50 12.44 -7.69 8.87
N GLU A 51 11.74 -6.75 9.49
CA GLU A 51 11.86 -6.37 10.88
C GLU A 51 10.86 -7.11 11.78
N PHE A 52 9.65 -7.41 11.27
CA PHE A 52 8.57 -8.00 12.06
C PHE A 52 8.08 -9.35 11.52
N LEU A 53 7.76 -9.42 10.23
CA LEU A 53 7.18 -10.61 9.59
C LEU A 53 8.24 -11.69 9.39
N SER A 54 7.84 -12.95 9.58
CA SER A 54 8.65 -14.07 9.11
C SER A 54 8.67 -14.12 7.58
N PRO A 55 9.69 -14.74 6.95
CA PRO A 55 9.74 -14.90 5.50
C PRO A 55 8.48 -15.58 4.93
N GLU A 56 7.94 -16.55 5.65
CA GLU A 56 6.72 -17.26 5.26
C GLU A 56 5.50 -16.33 5.33
N GLN A 57 5.33 -15.58 6.41
CA GLN A 57 4.24 -14.62 6.56
C GLN A 57 4.31 -13.52 5.51
N ALA A 58 5.51 -13.02 5.23
CA ALA A 58 5.76 -12.02 4.22
C ALA A 58 5.38 -12.53 2.82
N ALA A 59 5.73 -13.77 2.48
CA ALA A 59 5.34 -14.39 1.21
C ALA A 59 3.81 -14.51 1.05
N GLU A 60 3.08 -14.79 2.13
CA GLU A 60 1.61 -14.79 2.10
C GLU A 60 1.05 -13.40 1.83
N ILE A 61 1.49 -12.38 2.59
CA ILE A 61 1.02 -10.99 2.42
C ILE A 61 1.41 -10.45 1.05
N GLU A 62 2.63 -10.71 0.57
CA GLU A 62 3.10 -10.31 -0.76
C GLU A 62 2.24 -10.94 -1.86
N ALA A 63 1.83 -12.20 -1.71
CA ALA A 63 0.91 -12.82 -2.66
C ALA A 63 -0.48 -12.16 -2.65
N ILE A 64 -0.98 -11.70 -1.49
CA ILE A 64 -2.23 -10.93 -1.41
C ILE A 64 -2.06 -9.58 -2.11
N ALA A 65 -0.99 -8.84 -1.79
CA ALA A 65 -0.68 -7.54 -2.37
C ALA A 65 -0.55 -7.61 -3.90
N ALA A 66 0.10 -8.66 -4.42
CA ALA A 66 0.25 -8.92 -5.84
C ALA A 66 -1.07 -9.27 -6.56
N GLN A 67 -2.15 -9.62 -5.84
CA GLN A 67 -3.49 -9.73 -6.43
C GLN A 67 -4.28 -8.42 -6.34
N ILE A 68 -3.94 -7.52 -5.42
CA ILE A 68 -4.59 -6.21 -5.25
C ILE A 68 -4.05 -5.22 -6.30
N ILE A 69 -2.72 -5.15 -6.47
CA ILE A 69 -2.05 -4.37 -7.50
C ILE A 69 -1.11 -5.32 -8.27
N PRO A 70 -1.64 -6.03 -9.29
CA PRO A 70 -0.87 -6.99 -10.06
C PRO A 70 0.13 -6.31 -11.00
N THR A 71 1.18 -7.04 -11.35
CA THR A 71 2.05 -6.70 -12.47
C THR A 71 1.32 -7.01 -13.78
N ASP A 72 1.19 -6.01 -14.65
CA ASP A 72 0.58 -6.13 -15.98
C ASP A 72 1.45 -5.47 -17.05
N GLU A 73 0.92 -4.52 -17.82
CA GLU A 73 1.73 -3.62 -18.68
C GLU A 73 2.62 -2.69 -17.83
N THR A 74 2.28 -2.53 -16.55
CA THR A 74 3.01 -1.71 -15.58
C THR A 74 3.50 -2.54 -14.38
N PRO A 75 4.57 -2.10 -13.69
CA PRO A 75 5.03 -2.77 -12.47
C PRO A 75 3.99 -2.69 -11.35
N GLY A 76 3.82 -3.78 -10.60
CA GLY A 76 2.82 -3.92 -9.54
C GLY A 76 3.42 -3.88 -8.13
N ALA A 77 2.66 -4.39 -7.15
CA ALA A 77 3.04 -4.36 -5.74
C ALA A 77 4.38 -5.05 -5.43
N ARG A 78 4.75 -6.09 -6.20
CA ARG A 78 6.03 -6.81 -6.04
C ARG A 78 7.21 -5.94 -6.45
N GLU A 79 7.14 -5.34 -7.64
CA GLU A 79 8.20 -4.48 -8.15
C GLU A 79 8.34 -3.21 -7.30
N ALA A 80 7.22 -2.67 -6.81
CA ALA A 80 7.18 -1.56 -5.87
C ALA A 80 7.61 -1.93 -4.44
N ARG A 81 7.93 -3.21 -4.16
CA ARG A 81 8.42 -3.67 -2.84
C ARG A 81 7.47 -3.37 -1.69
N VAL A 82 6.16 -3.40 -1.97
CA VAL A 82 5.11 -3.06 -1.00
C VAL A 82 5.21 -3.87 0.30
N ILE A 83 5.68 -5.12 0.24
CA ILE A 83 5.81 -5.97 1.43
C ILE A 83 6.71 -5.35 2.52
N TYR A 84 7.75 -4.61 2.15
CA TYR A 84 8.65 -3.97 3.11
C TYR A 84 8.01 -2.74 3.76
N PHE A 85 7.14 -2.02 3.05
CA PHE A 85 6.29 -1.02 3.68
C PHE A 85 5.38 -1.66 4.73
N ILE A 86 4.70 -2.75 4.38
CA ILE A 86 3.77 -3.42 5.29
C ILE A 86 4.51 -3.93 6.53
N ASP A 87 5.64 -4.60 6.33
CA ASP A 87 6.48 -5.10 7.41
C ASP A 87 6.93 -3.97 8.35
N ARG A 88 7.47 -2.88 7.80
CA ARG A 88 7.95 -1.76 8.63
C ARG A 88 6.81 -1.00 9.29
N ALA A 89 5.65 -0.87 8.64
CA ALA A 89 4.46 -0.30 9.25
C ALA A 89 4.05 -1.12 10.48
N LEU A 90 3.99 -2.45 10.35
CA LEU A 90 3.72 -3.34 11.48
C LEU A 90 4.82 -3.29 12.54
N ALA A 91 6.09 -3.11 12.16
CA ALA A 91 7.19 -2.93 13.10
C ALA A 91 7.10 -1.59 13.89
N THR A 92 6.44 -0.57 13.33
CA THR A 92 6.42 0.80 13.86
C THR A 92 4.99 1.29 14.15
N PHE A 93 4.47 2.19 13.32
CA PHE A 93 3.25 2.98 13.58
C PHE A 93 1.94 2.19 13.48
N ALA A 94 1.94 1.00 12.87
CA ALA A 94 0.79 0.10 12.78
C ALA A 94 0.99 -1.14 13.68
N SER A 95 1.75 -1.01 14.76
CA SER A 95 2.01 -2.11 15.69
C SER A 95 0.74 -2.63 16.39
N ASP A 96 -0.26 -1.78 16.59
CA ASP A 96 -1.57 -2.16 17.14
C ASP A 96 -2.36 -3.10 16.21
N ASP A 97 -2.07 -3.09 14.91
CA ASP A 97 -2.73 -3.96 13.92
C ASP A 97 -2.14 -5.37 13.85
N ARG A 98 -0.97 -5.62 14.47
CA ARG A 98 -0.29 -6.93 14.44
C ARG A 98 -1.21 -8.11 14.78
N PRO A 99 -2.02 -8.07 15.86
CA PRO A 99 -2.89 -9.20 16.21
C PRO A 99 -3.94 -9.48 15.13
N ALA A 100 -4.49 -8.43 14.51
CA ALA A 100 -5.47 -8.56 13.44
C ALA A 100 -4.85 -9.18 12.18
N VAL A 101 -3.63 -8.76 11.82
CA VAL A 101 -2.89 -9.34 10.68
C VAL A 101 -2.54 -10.81 10.92
N MET A 102 -1.98 -11.14 12.09
CA MET A 102 -1.58 -12.51 12.41
C MET A 102 -2.78 -13.46 12.41
N LYS A 103 -3.87 -13.07 13.07
CA LYS A 103 -5.11 -13.85 13.08
C LYS A 103 -5.69 -13.99 11.67
N GLY A 104 -5.66 -12.91 10.87
CA GLY A 104 -6.15 -12.93 9.50
C GLY A 104 -5.37 -13.87 8.59
N LEU A 105 -4.05 -13.94 8.73
CA LEU A 105 -3.20 -14.93 8.04
C LEU A 105 -3.53 -16.36 8.44
N ASP A 106 -3.72 -16.64 9.74
CA ASP A 106 -4.10 -17.97 10.22
C ASP A 106 -5.48 -18.40 9.69
N ASP A 107 -6.44 -17.47 9.69
CA ASP A 107 -7.78 -17.68 9.15
C ASP A 107 -7.74 -17.92 7.63
N LEU A 108 -6.93 -17.15 6.89
CA LEU A 108 -6.70 -17.33 5.45
C LEU A 108 -6.12 -18.71 5.16
N GLN A 109 -5.05 -19.10 5.85
CA GLN A 109 -4.40 -20.40 5.65
C GLN A 109 -5.34 -21.56 6.01
N SER A 110 -6.15 -21.40 7.03
CA SER A 110 -7.18 -22.39 7.39
C SER A 110 -8.25 -22.54 6.30
N ARG A 111 -8.61 -21.47 5.59
CA ARG A 111 -9.52 -21.53 4.43
C ARG A 111 -8.87 -22.24 3.25
N VAL A 112 -7.59 -21.96 2.97
CA VAL A 112 -6.83 -22.63 1.91
C VAL A 112 -6.77 -24.13 2.14
N ARG A 113 -6.34 -24.57 3.34
CA ARG A 113 -6.25 -25.99 3.69
C ARG A 113 -7.61 -26.71 3.59
N LYS A 114 -8.71 -26.03 3.92
CA LYS A 114 -10.07 -26.59 3.80
C LYS A 114 -10.52 -26.73 2.35
N ARG A 115 -10.17 -25.78 1.48
CA ARG A 115 -10.62 -25.73 0.07
C ARG A 115 -9.73 -26.53 -0.87
N PHE A 116 -8.43 -26.56 -0.61
CA PHE A 116 -7.42 -27.14 -1.50
C PHE A 116 -6.59 -28.20 -0.74
N LYS A 117 -7.00 -29.47 -0.85
CA LYS A 117 -6.39 -30.60 -0.12
C LYS A 117 -4.89 -30.82 -0.40
N ASN A 118 -4.38 -30.33 -1.54
CA ASN A 118 -3.00 -30.54 -1.99
C ASN A 118 -2.14 -29.25 -1.96
N SER A 119 -2.64 -28.17 -1.35
CA SER A 119 -1.91 -26.89 -1.27
C SER A 119 -1.77 -26.47 0.19
N GLY A 120 -0.53 -26.34 0.67
CA GLY A 120 -0.24 -26.03 2.07
C GLY A 120 -0.35 -24.55 2.41
N LYS A 121 -0.18 -23.68 1.40
CA LYS A 121 -0.03 -22.22 1.55
C LYS A 121 -0.83 -21.45 0.50
N PHE A 122 -1.33 -20.27 0.87
CA PHE A 122 -2.03 -19.37 -0.06
C PHE A 122 -1.08 -18.84 -1.16
N SER A 123 0.14 -18.48 -0.79
CA SER A 123 1.20 -17.99 -1.69
C SER A 123 1.57 -18.97 -2.81
N GLU A 124 1.38 -20.28 -2.58
CA GLU A 124 1.68 -21.36 -3.54
C GLU A 124 0.50 -21.67 -4.48
N LEU A 125 -0.69 -21.09 -4.24
CA LEU A 125 -1.85 -21.30 -5.10
C LEU A 125 -1.68 -20.62 -6.47
N LYS A 126 -2.34 -21.16 -7.49
CA LYS A 126 -2.44 -20.47 -8.79
C LYS A 126 -3.22 -19.16 -8.61
N SER A 127 -2.90 -18.12 -9.37
CA SER A 127 -3.56 -16.80 -9.26
C SER A 127 -5.10 -16.87 -9.27
N LYS A 128 -5.72 -17.69 -10.14
CA LYS A 128 -7.18 -17.87 -10.13
C LYS A 128 -7.73 -18.39 -8.78
N GLN A 129 -7.01 -19.31 -8.13
CA GLN A 129 -7.37 -19.85 -6.82
C GLN A 129 -7.12 -18.83 -5.70
N GLN A 130 -6.04 -18.03 -5.80
CA GLN A 130 -5.79 -16.92 -4.88
C GLN A 130 -6.95 -15.92 -4.92
N ILE A 131 -7.35 -15.48 -6.11
CA ILE A 131 -8.48 -14.55 -6.31
C ILE A 131 -9.79 -15.14 -5.75
N GLU A 132 -10.05 -16.43 -5.95
CA GLU A 132 -11.24 -17.10 -5.41
C GLU A 132 -11.28 -17.07 -3.88
N VAL A 133 -10.14 -17.29 -3.22
CA VAL A 133 -10.04 -17.20 -1.76
C VAL A 133 -10.20 -15.76 -1.29
N LEU A 134 -9.53 -14.80 -1.93
CA LEU A 134 -9.62 -13.38 -1.57
C LEU A 134 -11.05 -12.84 -1.72
N LYS A 135 -11.76 -13.18 -2.80
CA LYS A 135 -13.18 -12.86 -2.96
C LYS A 135 -14.06 -13.37 -1.82
N SER A 136 -13.72 -14.54 -1.25
CA SER A 136 -14.47 -15.10 -0.12
C SER A 136 -14.30 -14.32 1.19
N ILE A 137 -13.30 -13.45 1.28
CA ILE A 137 -12.98 -12.63 2.46
C ILE A 137 -12.98 -11.12 2.18
N GLU A 138 -13.36 -10.69 0.98
CA GLU A 138 -13.20 -9.30 0.50
C GLU A 138 -13.92 -8.24 1.34
N LYS A 139 -14.96 -8.65 2.08
CA LYS A 139 -15.72 -7.80 3.01
C LYS A 139 -15.21 -7.82 4.44
N GLY A 140 -14.17 -8.62 4.72
CA GLY A 140 -13.60 -8.79 6.05
C GLY A 140 -12.57 -7.71 6.36
N SER A 141 -12.45 -7.37 7.65
CA SER A 141 -11.51 -6.36 8.14
C SER A 141 -10.05 -6.68 7.79
N PHE A 142 -9.65 -7.95 7.83
CA PHE A 142 -8.30 -8.36 7.45
C PHE A 142 -7.96 -8.02 5.99
N PHE A 143 -8.88 -8.31 5.05
CA PHE A 143 -8.65 -8.00 3.64
C PHE A 143 -8.58 -6.50 3.42
N GLU A 144 -9.48 -5.72 4.04
CA GLU A 144 -9.48 -4.26 3.92
C GLU A 144 -8.22 -3.63 4.51
N LEU A 145 -7.72 -4.16 5.63
CA LEU A 145 -6.47 -3.71 6.25
C LEU A 145 -5.28 -3.94 5.32
N ILE A 146 -5.08 -5.17 4.83
CA ILE A 146 -3.98 -5.48 3.91
C ILE A 146 -4.11 -4.70 2.60
N ARG A 147 -5.34 -4.52 2.10
CA ARG A 147 -5.61 -3.67 0.92
C ARG A 147 -5.20 -2.23 1.16
N THR A 148 -5.56 -1.65 2.30
CA THR A 148 -5.17 -0.28 2.66
C THR A 148 -3.66 -0.15 2.74
N MET A 149 -2.99 -1.06 3.45
CA MET A 149 -1.53 -1.06 3.56
C MET A 149 -0.85 -1.29 2.20
N THR A 150 -1.45 -2.07 1.30
CA THR A 150 -0.94 -2.29 -0.05
C THR A 150 -0.98 -1.02 -0.88
N VAL A 151 -2.10 -0.29 -0.86
CA VAL A 151 -2.25 0.98 -1.56
C VAL A 151 -1.31 2.03 -0.98
N CYS A 152 -1.23 2.14 0.35
CA CYS A 152 -0.27 3.02 1.00
C CYS A 152 1.16 2.66 0.61
N GLY A 153 1.55 1.39 0.68
CA GLY A 153 2.88 0.95 0.28
C GLY A 153 3.19 1.14 -1.20
N MET A 154 2.18 1.20 -2.07
CA MET A 154 2.39 1.46 -3.51
C MET A 154 2.66 2.94 -3.80
N PHE A 155 2.01 3.86 -3.06
CA PHE A 155 1.97 5.28 -3.42
C PHE A 155 2.53 6.24 -2.37
N ALA A 156 2.86 5.78 -1.16
CA ALA A 156 3.57 6.56 -0.16
C ALA A 156 5.00 6.87 -0.61
N ASP A 157 5.67 7.76 0.12
CA ASP A 157 7.08 8.07 -0.13
C ASP A 157 7.94 6.79 -0.11
N PRO A 158 8.84 6.57 -1.10
CA PRO A 158 9.69 5.37 -1.17
C PRO A 158 10.57 5.16 0.07
N SER A 159 10.85 6.25 0.78
CA SER A 159 11.46 6.25 2.10
C SER A 159 10.74 5.32 3.06
N TYR A 160 9.43 5.14 2.89
CA TYR A 160 8.66 4.19 3.66
C TYR A 160 8.86 2.72 3.21
N GLY A 161 9.84 2.37 2.40
CA GLY A 161 10.22 0.99 2.07
C GLY A 161 9.35 0.32 0.99
N GLY A 162 8.19 0.90 0.67
CA GLY A 162 7.40 0.58 -0.51
C GLY A 162 7.73 1.55 -1.65
N ASN A 163 6.84 1.65 -2.64
CA ASN A 163 6.95 2.55 -3.80
C ASN A 163 8.37 2.61 -4.38
N TYR A 164 9.04 1.45 -4.46
CA TYR A 164 10.46 1.39 -4.79
C TYR A 164 10.73 2.01 -6.17
N ASN A 165 11.81 2.80 -6.28
CA ASN A 165 12.12 3.61 -7.46
C ASN A 165 10.95 4.51 -7.90
N GLU A 166 10.09 4.92 -6.96
CA GLU A 166 8.94 5.78 -7.19
C GLU A 166 7.96 5.23 -8.25
N ILE A 167 7.89 3.90 -8.39
CA ILE A 167 7.05 3.23 -9.40
C ILE A 167 5.61 3.74 -9.36
N GLY A 168 5.02 3.84 -8.17
CA GLY A 168 3.66 4.33 -7.97
C GLY A 168 3.51 5.80 -8.33
N TRP A 169 4.48 6.65 -8.00
CA TRP A 169 4.47 8.07 -8.38
C TRP A 169 4.55 8.24 -9.91
N LYS A 170 5.47 7.52 -10.55
CA LYS A 170 5.62 7.49 -12.01
C LYS A 170 4.35 7.01 -12.70
N MET A 171 3.68 6.00 -12.14
CA MET A 171 2.42 5.46 -12.65
C MET A 171 1.28 6.50 -12.64
N VAL A 172 1.22 7.36 -11.62
CA VAL A 172 0.18 8.40 -11.51
C VAL A 172 0.60 9.77 -12.05
N GLY A 173 1.83 9.88 -12.58
CA GLY A 173 2.39 11.13 -13.07
C GLY A 173 2.68 12.15 -11.97
N PHE A 174 2.95 11.69 -10.74
CA PHE A 174 3.40 12.54 -9.65
C PHE A 174 4.91 12.79 -9.77
N SER A 175 5.30 14.06 -9.64
CA SER A 175 6.68 14.49 -9.49
C SER A 175 6.83 15.11 -8.11
N ASP A 176 7.92 14.82 -7.41
CA ASP A 176 8.25 15.36 -6.09
C ASP A 176 9.04 16.69 -6.17
N ASP A 177 8.98 17.36 -7.32
CA ASP A 177 9.53 18.69 -7.51
C ASP A 177 8.83 19.69 -6.56
N PHE A 178 9.42 19.88 -5.38
CA PHE A 178 9.00 20.93 -4.42
C PHE A 178 9.28 22.35 -4.96
N ALA A 179 9.85 22.45 -6.16
CA ALA A 179 10.01 23.67 -6.94
C ALA A 179 8.78 23.87 -7.84
N PHE A 180 7.73 24.44 -7.26
CA PHE A 180 6.69 25.07 -8.06
C PHE A 180 7.28 26.39 -8.59
N GLU A 181 7.69 26.41 -9.86
CA GLU A 181 7.95 27.65 -10.59
C GLU A 181 6.67 28.12 -11.28
N PRO A 182 6.40 29.44 -11.29
CA PRO A 182 5.26 29.98 -12.03
C PRO A 182 5.40 29.64 -13.52
N PRO A 183 4.27 29.50 -14.25
CA PRO A 183 2.89 29.76 -13.82
C PRO A 183 2.22 28.57 -13.10
N PHE A 184 1.59 28.80 -11.94
CA PHE A 184 0.86 27.81 -11.14
C PHE A 184 -0.51 27.41 -11.72
N GLY A 185 -0.83 27.93 -12.92
CA GLY A 185 -2.05 27.67 -13.64
C GLY A 185 -2.36 28.77 -14.66
N PHE A 186 -3.58 28.75 -15.20
CA PHE A 186 -4.04 29.69 -16.23
C PHE A 186 -3.96 31.17 -15.80
N TYR A 187 -4.02 31.46 -14.50
CA TYR A 187 -4.00 32.83 -13.96
C TYR A 187 -2.64 33.52 -14.05
N ASP A 188 -1.56 32.75 -14.10
CA ASP A 188 -0.20 33.30 -14.11
C ASP A 188 0.33 33.50 -15.54
N GLN A 189 -0.26 32.82 -16.54
CA GLN A 189 0.13 32.90 -17.96
C GLN A 189 -0.09 34.29 -18.59
N GLU A 190 -1.05 35.07 -18.10
CA GLU A 190 -1.37 36.38 -18.69
C GLU A 190 -0.46 37.52 -18.20
N SER A 191 0.40 37.26 -17.20
CA SER A 191 1.24 38.31 -16.61
C SER A 191 2.51 38.62 -17.41
N GLU A 192 2.94 37.74 -18.31
CA GLU A 192 4.17 37.90 -19.12
C GLU A 192 3.94 38.62 -20.46
N ALA A 193 2.69 38.93 -20.81
CA ALA A 193 2.33 39.62 -22.04
C ALA A 193 2.06 41.12 -21.81
N LYS A 194 3.08 41.88 -21.35
CA LYS A 194 3.09 43.35 -21.39
C LYS A 194 4.47 43.92 -21.65
#